data_AF-A0A968WCC1-F1
#
_entry.id   AF-A0A968WCC1-F1
#
_cell.length_a   1.000
_cell.length_b   1.000
_cell.length_c   1.000
_cell.angle_alpha   90.00
_cell.angle_beta   90.00
_cell.angle_gamma   90.00
#
_symmetry.space_group_name_H-M   'P 1'
#
loop_
_entity.id
_entity.type
_entity.pdbx_description
1 polymer ?
#
loop_
_entity_poly.entity_id
_entity_poly.type
_entity_poly.pdbx_seq_one_letter_code
_entity_poly.pdbx_strand_id
1 'polypeptide(L)' 'MLLLTLRLGEIDTLSLEQIRGLSIEQLTLLVKALLDFSDITDLEAWLNK' A
#
# COMPACT_ATOMS: atom_id res chain seq x y z
N MET A 1 -5.25 -4.52 -7.93
CA MET A 1 -3.83 -4.75 -8.19
C MET A 1 -3.18 -3.65 -9.04
N LEU A 2 -3.84 -3.11 -10.09
CA LEU A 2 -3.30 -2.02 -10.91
C LEU A 2 -3.23 -0.63 -10.24
N LEU A 3 -4.14 -0.32 -9.31
CA LEU A 3 -4.26 1.01 -8.73
C LEU A 3 -3.07 1.42 -7.85
N LEU A 4 -2.41 0.45 -7.22
CA LEU A 4 -1.24 0.67 -6.36
C LEU A 4 -0.01 1.01 -7.19
N THR A 5 0.29 0.21 -8.21
CA THR A 5 1.39 0.46 -9.16
C THR A 5 1.19 1.74 -9.98
N LEU A 6 -0.05 2.18 -10.20
CA LEU A 6 -0.33 3.43 -10.90
C LEU A 6 -0.20 4.67 -9.99
N ARG A 7 -0.59 4.56 -8.71
CA ARG A 7 -0.52 5.68 -7.74
C ARG A 7 0.88 5.88 -7.19
N LEU A 8 1.58 4.79 -6.90
CA LEU A 8 2.85 4.80 -6.18
C LEU A 8 4.05 4.46 -7.07
N GLY A 9 3.81 4.08 -8.34
CA GLY A 9 4.86 3.76 -9.28
C GLY A 9 5.51 2.40 -9.01
N GLU A 10 6.84 2.39 -8.89
CA GLU A 10 7.62 1.17 -8.64
C GLU A 10 7.50 0.77 -7.17
N ILE A 11 6.64 -0.20 -6.90
CA ILE A 11 6.47 -0.76 -5.57
C ILE A 11 7.46 -1.92 -5.43
N ASP A 12 8.30 -1.83 -4.40
CA ASP A 12 9.24 -2.88 -4.07
C ASP A 12 8.54 -4.22 -3.81
N THR A 13 9.20 -5.30 -4.22
CA THR A 13 8.61 -6.64 -4.16
C THR A 13 8.21 -7.01 -2.73
N LEU A 14 9.00 -6.56 -1.74
CA LEU A 14 8.76 -6.75 -0.32
C LEU A 14 7.44 -6.13 0.15
N SER A 15 7.18 -4.87 -0.22
CA SER A 15 5.96 -4.15 0.12
C SER A 15 4.73 -4.78 -0.53
N LEU A 16 4.89 -5.32 -1.75
CA LEU A 16 3.85 -6.04 -2.46
C LEU A 16 3.49 -7.36 -1.76
N GLU A 17 4.48 -8.09 -1.24
CA GLU A 17 4.26 -9.30 -0.44
C GLU A 17 3.53 -8.97 0.88
N GLN A 18 3.90 -7.89 1.56
CA GLN A 18 3.19 -7.43 2.76
C GLN A 18 1.73 -7.10 2.45
N ILE A 19 1.46 -6.33 1.38
CA ILE A 19 0.09 -6.00 0.96
C ILE A 19 -0.72 -7.26 0.64
N ARG A 20 -0.11 -8.27 0.01
CA ARG A 20 -0.78 -9.56 -0.28
C ARG A 20 -1.09 -10.37 0.98
N GLY A 21 -0.32 -10.17 2.05
CA GLY A 21 -0.58 -10.77 3.36
C GLY A 21 -1.66 -10.06 4.18
N LEU A 22 -2.11 -8.88 3.77
CA LEU A 22 -3.13 -8.12 4.49
C LEU A 22 -4.51 -8.77 4.38
N SER A 23 -5.24 -8.75 5.49
CA SER A 23 -6.65 -9.15 5.52
C SER A 23 -7.54 -8.12 4.82
N ILE A 24 -8.76 -8.52 4.43
CA ILE A 24 -9.72 -7.67 3.69
C ILE A 24 -10.00 -6.34 4.42
N GLU A 25 -10.09 -6.36 5.76
CA GLU A 25 -10.29 -5.15 6.57
C GLU A 25 -9.08 -4.20 6.49
N GLN A 26 -7.86 -4.75 6.56
CA GLN A 26 -6.62 -4.01 6.40
C GLN A 26 -6.48 -3.43 5.00
N LEU A 27 -6.88 -4.17 3.96
CA LEU A 27 -6.92 -3.67 2.59
C LEU A 27 -7.91 -2.50 2.43
N THR A 28 -9.04 -2.55 3.12
CA THR A 28 -10.04 -1.45 3.10
C THR A 28 -9.48 -0.19 3.76
N LEU A 29 -8.79 -0.35 4.91
CA LEU A 29 -8.09 0.75 5.58
C LEU A 29 -6.95 1.29 4.72
N LEU A 30 -6.19 0.41 4.08
CA LEU A 30 -5.12 0.75 3.17
C LEU A 30 -5.66 1.59 2.01
N VAL A 31 -6.74 1.19 1.35
CA VAL A 31 -7.33 1.96 0.24
C VAL A 31 -7.79 3.36 0.68
N LYS A 32 -8.32 3.49 1.91
CA LYS A 32 -8.73 4.78 2.45
C LYS A 32 -7.54 5.68 2.78
N ALA A 33 -6.49 5.10 3.37
CA ALA A 33 -5.24 5.81 3.67
C ALA A 33 -4.45 6.14 2.38
N LEU A 34 -4.52 5.26 1.38
CA LEU A 34 -3.89 5.43 0.08
C LEU A 34 -4.33 6.70 -0.62
N LEU A 35 -5.55 7.21 -0.37
CA LEU A 35 -6.03 8.49 -0.89
C LEU A 35 -5.25 9.68 -0.33
N ASP A 36 -4.78 9.57 0.92
CA ASP A 36 -4.00 10.58 1.65
C ASP A 36 -2.49 10.47 1.40
N PHE A 37 -2.01 9.32 0.92
CA PHE A 37 -0.60 9.10 0.62
C PHE A 37 -0.13 10.04 -0.49
N SER A 38 1.00 10.69 -0.22
CA SER A 38 1.67 11.56 -1.19
C SER A 38 2.74 10.79 -1.96
N ASP A 39 3.40 9.81 -1.34
CA ASP A 39 4.50 9.04 -1.94
C ASP A 39 4.57 7.59 -1.41
N ILE A 40 5.47 6.78 -1.97
CA ILE A 40 5.71 5.38 -1.56
C ILE A 40 6.13 5.30 -0.08
N THR A 41 6.82 6.31 0.44
CA THR A 41 7.26 6.34 1.84
C THR A 41 6.07 6.32 2.82
N ASP A 42 4.92 6.90 2.47
CA ASP A 42 3.70 6.83 3.28
C ASP A 42 3.13 5.40 3.32
N LEU A 43 3.20 4.69 2.19
CA LEU A 43 2.81 3.28 2.12
C LEU A 43 3.73 2.42 2.99
N GLU A 44 5.05 2.61 2.90
CA GLU A 44 6.01 1.86 3.69
C GLU A 44 5.83 2.10 5.19
N ALA A 45 5.61 3.36 5.59
CA ALA A 45 5.32 3.72 6.98
C ALA A 45 4.02 3.09 7.49
N TRP A 46 3.01 2.96 6.63
CA TRP A 46 1.75 2.29 6.97
C TRP A 46 1.90 0.77 7.10
N LEU A 47 2.67 0.14 6.21
CA LEU A 47 2.93 -1.31 6.21
C LEU A 47 3.84 -1.76 7.37
N ASN A 48 4.61 -0.83 7.95
CA ASN A 48 5.53 -1.10 9.07
C ASN A 48 4.92 -0.76 10.45
N LYS A 49 3.62 -0.44 10.52
CA LYS A 49 2.89 -0.30 11.78
C LYS A 49 2.34 -1.62 12.27
#